data_AF-A0A2H6GTM2-F1
#
_entry.id   AF-A0A2H6GTM2-F1
#
_cell.length_a   1.000
_cell.length_b   1.000
_cell.length_c   1.000
_cell.angle_alpha   90.00
_cell.angle_beta   90.00
_cell.angle_gamma   90.00
#
_symmetry.space_group_name_H-M   'P 1'
#
loop_
_entity.id
_entity.type
_entity.pdbx_description
1 polymer ?
#
loop_
_entity_poly.entity_id
_entity_poly.type
_entity_poly.pdbx_seq_one_letter_code
_entity_poly.pdbx_strand_id
1 'polypeptide(L)'
;MMYTLCNNILYIMEVTMRRLVFNQDIRPMSEFRAGVSSFLRQVRDTKRPLVITQYGKGVAVLLDVDEYETILEKVELLEDIQTAESQIEKGKGIDHEKAKAQVLKRISK
;
A
#
# COMPACT_ATOMS: atom_id res chain seq x y z
N MET A 1 -6.71 18.40 10.20
CA MET A 1 -5.64 17.91 9.30
C MET A 1 -5.06 16.57 9.74
N MET A 2 -4.70 16.37 11.02
CA MET A 2 -4.13 15.10 11.51
C MET A 2 -5.10 13.91 11.49
N TYR A 3 -6.40 14.14 11.71
CA TYR A 3 -7.43 13.09 11.67
C TYR A 3 -7.71 12.51 10.27
N THR A 4 -7.58 13.32 9.21
CA THR A 4 -7.77 12.88 7.82
C THR A 4 -6.59 12.05 7.34
N LEU A 5 -5.36 12.43 7.71
CA LEU A 5 -4.14 11.66 7.41
C LEU A 5 -4.13 10.30 8.12
N CYS A 6 -4.58 10.23 9.38
CA CYS A 6 -4.63 8.96 10.13
C CYS A 6 -5.70 8.01 9.57
N ASN A 7 -6.88 8.54 9.18
CA ASN A 7 -7.92 7.74 8.52
C ASN A 7 -7.50 7.28 7.12
N ASN A 8 -6.81 8.12 6.33
CA ASN A 8 -6.27 7.70 5.02
C ASN A 8 -5.23 6.58 5.18
N ILE A 9 -4.27 6.71 6.12
CA ILE A 9 -3.24 5.67 6.33
C ILE A 9 -3.87 4.36 6.81
N LEU A 10 -4.82 4.40 7.75
CA LEU A 10 -5.48 3.21 8.26
C LEU A 10 -6.34 2.53 7.18
N TYR A 11 -7.05 3.29 6.36
CA TYR A 11 -7.84 2.79 5.22
C TYR A 11 -6.95 2.16 4.14
N ILE A 12 -5.84 2.82 3.79
CA ILE A 12 -4.88 2.30 2.82
C ILE A 12 -4.27 0.98 3.32
N MET A 13 -3.92 0.89 4.61
CA MET A 13 -3.40 -0.35 5.20
C MET A 13 -4.44 -1.48 5.22
N GLU A 14 -5.72 -1.20 5.48
CA GLU A 14 -6.79 -2.21 5.44
C GLU A 14 -7.07 -2.75 4.03
N VAL A 15 -6.94 -1.92 2.99
CA VAL A 15 -7.27 -2.28 1.60
C VAL A 15 -6.09 -2.94 0.87
N THR A 16 -4.84 -2.60 1.24
CA THR A 16 -3.65 -3.04 0.50
C THR A 16 -3.01 -4.32 1.03
N MET A 17 -3.14 -4.61 2.33
CA MET A 17 -2.48 -5.76 2.98
C MET A 17 -3.46 -6.89 3.30
N ARG A 18 -3.01 -8.14 3.12
CA ARG A 18 -3.75 -9.30 3.60
C ARG A 18 -3.88 -9.26 5.13
N ARG A 19 -5.04 -9.66 5.63
CA ARG A 19 -5.33 -9.72 7.06
C ARG A 19 -4.33 -10.63 7.78
N LEU A 20 -3.64 -10.07 8.78
CA LEU A 20 -2.71 -10.80 9.63
C LEU A 20 -3.40 -11.90 10.44
N VAL A 21 -2.74 -13.04 10.56
CA VAL A 21 -3.11 -14.15 11.44
C VAL A 21 -2.05 -14.23 12.54
N PHE A 22 -2.42 -13.77 13.73
CA PHE A 22 -1.50 -13.53 14.86
C PHE A 22 -0.56 -14.69 15.19
N ASN A 23 -1.01 -15.95 15.11
CA ASN A 23 -0.18 -17.11 15.46
C ASN A 23 0.79 -17.56 14.34
N GLN A 24 0.57 -17.11 13.11
CA GLN A 24 1.37 -17.49 11.94
C GLN A 24 2.33 -16.38 11.54
N ASP A 25 1.85 -15.14 11.63
CA ASP A 25 2.50 -13.96 11.06
C ASP A 25 3.23 -13.12 12.12
N ILE A 26 3.28 -13.51 13.39
CA ILE A 26 3.98 -12.75 14.44
C ILE A 26 5.07 -13.61 15.08
N ARG A 27 6.31 -13.10 15.11
CA ARG A 27 7.47 -13.80 15.67
C ARG A 27 8.28 -12.89 16.60
N PRO A 28 8.74 -13.36 17.77
CA PRO A 28 9.72 -12.65 18.58
C PRO A 28 11.04 -12.47 17.84
N MET A 29 11.75 -11.37 18.11
CA MET A 29 13.07 -11.08 17.55
C MET A 29 14.08 -12.20 17.78
N SER A 30 14.03 -12.86 18.95
CA SER A 30 14.90 -14.00 19.25
C SER A 30 14.65 -15.20 18.33
N GLU A 31 13.38 -15.53 18.07
CA GLU A 31 12.98 -16.60 17.15
C GLU A 31 13.35 -16.26 15.70
N PHE A 32 13.06 -15.03 15.27
CA PHE A 32 13.42 -14.56 13.93
C PHE A 32 14.94 -14.69 13.69
N ARG A 33 15.78 -14.24 14.62
CA ARG A 33 17.24 -14.35 14.52
C ARG A 33 17.73 -15.79 14.42
N ALA A 34 17.07 -16.73 15.09
CA ALA A 34 17.41 -18.15 15.03
C ALA A 34 17.00 -18.81 13.70
N GLY A 35 16.03 -18.26 12.97
CA GLY A 35 15.42 -18.87 11.78
C GLY A 35 15.33 -17.96 10.55
N VAL A 36 16.20 -16.96 10.39
CA VAL A 36 16.07 -15.92 9.35
C VAL A 36 15.79 -16.50 7.96
N SER A 37 16.57 -17.52 7.54
CA SER A 37 16.44 -18.10 6.20
C SER A 37 15.09 -18.80 5.96
N SER A 38 14.52 -19.47 6.97
CA SER A 38 13.22 -20.12 6.83
C SER A 38 12.09 -19.10 6.77
N PHE A 39 12.17 -18.02 7.56
CA PHE A 39 11.20 -16.94 7.51
C PHE A 39 11.25 -16.16 6.20
N LEU A 40 12.44 -15.84 5.68
CA LEU A 40 12.59 -15.21 4.36
C LEU A 40 11.97 -16.07 3.26
N ARG A 41 12.23 -17.39 3.30
CA ARG A 41 11.62 -18.33 2.36
C ARG A 41 10.10 -18.37 2.51
N GLN A 42 9.57 -18.45 3.73
CA GLN A 42 8.13 -18.45 3.98
C GLN A 42 7.47 -17.19 3.42
N VAL A 43 8.02 -16.01 3.71
CA VAL A 43 7.46 -14.73 3.24
C VAL A 43 7.46 -14.69 1.71
N ARG A 44 8.57 -15.08 1.06
CA ARG A 44 8.67 -15.12 -0.40
C ARG A 44 7.71 -16.13 -1.04
N ASP A 45 7.66 -17.35 -0.52
CA ASP A 45 6.90 -18.45 -1.13
C ASP A 45 5.39 -18.29 -0.89
N THR A 46 4.98 -17.70 0.25
CA THR A 46 3.55 -17.52 0.61
C THR A 46 3.01 -16.11 0.31
N LYS A 47 3.91 -15.15 0.05
CA LYS A 47 3.60 -13.71 -0.05
C LYS A 47 2.85 -13.20 1.19
N ARG A 48 3.08 -13.80 2.36
CA ARG A 48 2.47 -13.39 3.63
C ARG A 48 3.44 -12.52 4.42
N PRO A 49 2.99 -11.37 4.96
CA PRO A 49 3.80 -10.54 5.84
C PRO A 49 4.17 -11.26 7.14
N LEU A 50 5.33 -10.92 7.69
CA LEU A 50 5.75 -11.35 9.04
C LEU A 50 6.05 -10.13 9.92
N VAL A 51 5.33 -9.99 11.02
CA VAL A 51 5.57 -8.98 12.06
C VAL A 51 6.57 -9.51 13.07
N ILE A 52 7.66 -8.76 13.24
CA ILE A 52 8.70 -9.06 14.22
C ILE A 52 8.42 -8.24 15.48
N THR A 53 8.49 -8.89 16.65
CA THR A 53 8.23 -8.25 17.95
C THR A 53 9.44 -8.26 18.87
N GLN A 54 9.54 -7.24 19.72
CA GLN A 54 10.49 -7.18 20.82
C GLN A 54 9.76 -6.74 22.09
N TYR A 55 9.92 -7.49 23.19
CA TYR A 55 9.15 -7.28 24.43
C TYR A 55 7.64 -7.19 24.22
N GLY A 56 7.10 -8.00 23.31
CA GLY A 56 5.67 -8.04 22.97
C GLY A 56 5.18 -6.88 22.08
N LYS A 57 6.07 -5.96 21.67
CA LYS A 57 5.72 -4.83 20.77
C LYS A 57 6.22 -5.11 19.36
N GLY A 58 5.40 -4.82 18.35
CA GLY A 58 5.83 -4.87 16.95
C GLY A 58 6.93 -3.83 16.68
N VAL A 59 8.03 -4.26 16.07
CA VAL A 59 9.20 -3.41 15.78
C VAL A 59 9.56 -3.37 14.31
N ALA A 60 9.16 -4.39 13.53
CA ALA A 60 9.38 -4.44 12.10
C ALA A 60 8.34 -5.33 11.42
N VAL A 61 8.16 -5.13 10.12
CA VAL A 61 7.38 -6.02 9.25
C VAL A 61 8.30 -6.45 8.11
N LEU A 62 8.38 -7.75 7.87
CA LEU A 62 9.07 -8.35 6.75
C LEU A 62 8.03 -8.65 5.66
N LEU A 63 8.32 -8.17 4.45
CA LEU A 63 7.49 -8.32 3.26
C LEU A 63 8.33 -8.90 2.13
N ASP A 64 7.65 -9.56 1.21
CA ASP A 64 8.21 -9.86 -0.10
C ASP A 64 8.30 -8.56 -0.91
N VAL A 65 9.33 -8.44 -1.76
CA VAL A 65 9.59 -7.20 -2.50
C VAL A 65 8.51 -6.90 -3.53
N ASP A 66 8.00 -7.91 -4.23
CA ASP A 66 6.97 -7.73 -5.26
C ASP A 66 5.64 -7.28 -4.63
N GLU A 67 5.33 -7.81 -3.44
CA GLU A 67 4.15 -7.38 -2.67
C GLU A 67 4.32 -5.94 -2.17
N TYR A 68 5.53 -5.56 -1.74
CA TYR A 68 5.80 -4.19 -1.33
C TYR A 68 5.62 -3.20 -2.49
N GLU A 69 6.16 -3.51 -3.67
CA GLU A 69 5.98 -2.68 -4.88
C GLU A 69 4.50 -2.59 -5.28
N THR A 70 3.78 -3.72 -5.27
CA THR A 70 2.34 -3.75 -5.55
C THR A 70 1.54 -2.88 -4.58
N ILE A 71 1.92 -2.85 -3.30
CA ILE A 71 1.29 -1.96 -2.31
C ILE A 71 1.56 -0.51 -2.68
N LEU A 72 2.81 -0.14 -3.03
CA LEU A 72 3.15 1.22 -3.43
C LEU A 72 2.35 1.69 -4.65
N GLU A 73 2.27 0.88 -5.71
CA GLU A 73 1.48 1.19 -6.91
C GLU A 73 -0.01 1.42 -6.59
N LYS A 74 -0.57 0.61 -5.69
CA LYS A 74 -1.96 0.78 -5.23
C LYS A 74 -2.14 2.06 -4.45
N VAL A 75 -1.19 2.43 -3.59
CA VAL A 75 -1.25 3.69 -2.83
C VAL A 75 -1.26 4.87 -3.80
N GLU A 76 -0.33 4.89 -4.76
CA GLU A 76 -0.25 5.95 -5.77
C GLU A 76 -1.56 6.09 -6.55
N LEU A 77 -2.12 4.97 -7.03
CA LEU A 77 -3.41 4.97 -7.71
C LEU A 77 -4.55 5.52 -6.84
N LEU A 78 -4.59 5.15 -5.56
CA LEU A 78 -5.63 5.63 -4.63
C LEU A 78 -5.49 7.14 -4.35
N GLU A 79 -4.27 7.65 -4.27
CA GLU A 79 -4.01 9.10 -4.13
C GLU A 79 -4.46 9.87 -5.38
N ASP A 80 -4.22 9.32 -6.57
CA ASP A 80 -4.70 9.88 -7.84
C ASP A 80 -6.22 9.90 -7.89
N ILE A 81 -6.89 8.81 -7.51
CA ILE A 81 -8.36 8.73 -7.46
C ILE A 81 -8.90 9.76 -6.47
N GLN A 82 -8.36 9.83 -5.25
CA GLN A 82 -8.80 10.80 -4.24
C GLN A 82 -8.62 12.24 -4.75
N THR A 83 -7.52 12.51 -5.45
CA THR A 83 -7.27 13.82 -6.06
C THR A 83 -8.30 14.12 -7.15
N ALA A 84 -8.59 13.17 -8.02
CA ALA A 84 -9.57 13.31 -9.09
C ALA A 84 -10.98 13.54 -8.54
N GLU A 85 -11.40 12.78 -7.53
CA GLU A 85 -12.68 12.97 -6.85
C GLU A 85 -12.79 14.39 -6.27
N SER A 86 -11.77 14.85 -5.55
CA SER A 86 -11.77 16.21 -4.98
C SER A 86 -11.80 17.31 -6.05
N GLN A 87 -11.21 17.07 -7.23
CA GLN A 87 -11.27 18.02 -8.36
C GLN A 87 -12.67 18.07 -8.96
N ILE A 88 -13.33 16.92 -9.14
CA ILE A 88 -14.69 16.83 -9.67
C ILE A 88 -15.68 17.53 -8.72
N GLU A 89 -15.59 17.27 -7.41
CA GLU A 89 -16.42 17.94 -6.39
C GLU A 89 -16.28 19.46 -6.41
N LYS A 90 -15.08 19.97 -6.73
CA LYS A 90 -14.78 21.41 -6.85
C LYS A 90 -15.12 21.99 -8.23
N GLY A 91 -15.75 21.22 -9.11
CA GLY A 91 -16.11 21.65 -10.47
C GLY A 91 -14.91 21.86 -11.40
N LYS A 92 -13.75 21.25 -11.11
CA LYS A 92 -12.53 21.36 -11.93
C LYS A 92 -12.46 20.34 -13.07
N GLY A 93 -13.50 19.53 -13.25
CA GLY A 93 -13.62 18.63 -14.39
C GLY A 93 -13.80 19.39 -15.71
N ILE A 94 -13.52 18.72 -16.82
CA ILE A 94 -13.76 19.24 -18.17
C ILE A 94 -14.63 18.27 -18.97
N ASP A 95 -15.44 18.80 -19.89
CA ASP A 95 -16.26 17.97 -20.79
C ASP A 95 -15.40 17.07 -21.68
N HIS A 96 -15.90 15.88 -21.98
CA HIS A 96 -15.22 14.88 -22.81
C HIS A 96 -14.73 15.46 -24.16
N GLU A 97 -15.60 16.20 -24.86
CA GLU A 97 -15.25 16.81 -26.15
C GLU A 97 -14.09 17.80 -26.05
N LYS A 98 -14.07 18.60 -24.97
CA LYS A 98 -12.97 19.55 -24.71
C LYS A 98 -11.67 18.83 -24.40
N ALA A 99 -11.72 17.76 -23.58
CA ALA A 99 -10.56 16.94 -23.25
C ALA A 99 -9.95 16.29 -24.49
N LYS A 100 -10.79 15.67 -25.34
CA LYS A 100 -10.37 15.02 -26.58
C LYS A 100 -9.65 15.99 -27.53
N ALA A 101 -10.21 17.18 -27.73
CA ALA A 101 -9.60 18.21 -28.56
C ALA A 101 -8.22 18.65 -28.05
N GLN A 102 -8.04 18.78 -26.72
CA GLN A 102 -6.76 19.13 -26.12
C GLN A 102 -5.67 18.07 -26.33
N VAL A 103 -6.02 16.79 -26.19
CA VAL A 103 -5.06 15.69 -26.38
C VAL A 103 -4.64 15.57 -27.85
N LEU A 104 -5.59 15.60 -28.79
CA LEU A 104 -5.30 15.50 -30.22
C LEU A 104 -4.38 16.63 -30.70
N LYS A 105 -4.57 17.86 -30.20
CA LYS A 105 -3.71 19.00 -30.52
C LYS A 105 -2.25 18.81 -30.09
N ARG A 106 -1.98 18.03 -29.04
CA ARG A 106 -0.62 17.77 -28.54
C ARG A 106 0.12 16.72 -29.38
N ILE A 107 -0.61 15.78 -29.98
CA ILE A 107 -0.05 14.66 -30.76
C ILE A 107 0.15 15.06 -32.23
N SER A 108 -0.63 16.01 -32.75
CA SER A 108 -0.56 16.45 -34.15
C SER A 108 0.62 17.39 -34.47
N LYS A 109 1.70 17.39 -33.68
CA LYS A 109 2.86 18.27 -33.79
C LYS A 109 4.14 17.45 -33.83
#